data_AF-A0A0E3X0U9-F1
#
_entry.id   AF-A0A0E3X0U9-F1
#
_cell.length_a   1.000
_cell.length_b   1.000
_cell.length_c   1.000
_cell.angle_alpha   90.00
_cell.angle_beta   90.00
_cell.angle_gamma   90.00
#
_symmetry.space_group_name_H-M   'P 1'
#
loop_
_entity.id
_entity.type
_entity.pdbx_description
1 polymer ?
#
loop_
_entity_poly.entity_id
_entity_poly.type
_entity_poly.pdbx_seq_one_letter_code
_entity_poly.pdbx_strand_id
1 'polypeptide(L)' 'MIAFFTCGGCSGRRVFRLVRSLQKSGVDVIHLSSCMQMKNYPECPHIDTIRKTIENAGIRIVEGTHH' A
#
# COMPACT_ATOMS: atom_id res chain seq x y z
N MET A 1 -2.03 15.53 -5.49
CA MET A 1 -2.48 15.34 -4.09
C MET A 1 -1.59 14.28 -3.48
N ILE A 2 -1.02 14.50 -2.29
CA ILE A 2 -0.20 13.50 -1.60
C ILE A 2 -0.93 13.11 -0.31
N ALA A 3 -1.14 11.83 -0.09
CA ALA A 3 -1.79 11.30 1.10
C ALA A 3 -0.96 10.15 1.68
N PHE A 4 -0.84 10.13 3.00
CA PHE A 4 -0.13 9.09 3.72
C PHE A 4 -1.11 8.31 4.58
N PHE A 5 -0.97 6.99 4.59
CA PHE A 5 -1.73 6.14 5.50
C PHE A 5 -0.88 4.95 5.94
N THR A 6 -1.16 4.48 7.16
CA THR A 6 -0.50 3.30 7.70
C THR A 6 -1.28 2.04 7.35
N CYS A 7 -0.59 0.93 7.11
CA CYS A 7 -1.23 -0.37 6.91
C CYS A 7 -2.03 -0.88 8.14
N GLY A 8 -1.77 -0.31 9.33
CA GLY A 8 -2.45 -0.68 10.57
C GLY A 8 -1.89 -1.95 11.22
N GLY A 9 -0.69 -2.38 10.82
CA GLY A 9 -0.01 -3.57 11.37
C GLY A 9 -0.48 -4.89 10.75
N CYS A 10 -0.11 -6.00 11.38
CA CYS A 10 -0.33 -7.38 10.91
C CYS A 10 -1.80 -7.81 10.78
N SER A 11 -2.77 -6.92 10.91
CA SER A 11 -4.18 -7.24 10.62
C SER A 11 -4.56 -6.99 9.17
N GLY A 12 -3.80 -6.17 8.42
CA GLY A 12 -3.94 -5.91 6.97
C GLY A 12 -5.26 -5.24 6.51
N ARG A 13 -6.33 -5.33 7.30
CA ARG A 13 -7.72 -4.98 6.93
C ARG A 13 -7.90 -3.49 6.62
N ARG A 14 -7.08 -2.63 7.22
CA ARG A 14 -7.13 -1.17 7.02
C ARG A 14 -6.77 -0.79 5.59
N VAL A 15 -5.81 -1.48 4.97
CA VAL A 15 -5.33 -1.16 3.61
C VAL A 15 -6.44 -1.34 2.58
N PHE A 16 -7.16 -2.46 2.61
CA PHE A 16 -8.24 -2.74 1.65
C PHE A 16 -9.32 -1.65 1.61
N ARG A 17 -9.76 -1.20 2.79
CA ARG A 17 -10.77 -0.14 2.90
C ARG A 17 -10.25 1.19 2.35
N LEU A 18 -8.99 1.51 2.63
CA LEU A 18 -8.37 2.74 2.17
C LEU A 18 -8.14 2.73 0.66
N VAL A 19 -7.64 1.63 0.09
CA VAL A 19 -7.46 1.48 -1.37
C VAL A 19 -8.78 1.70 -2.11
N ARG A 20 -9.89 1.13 -1.62
CA ARG A 20 -11.23 1.40 -2.20
C ARG A 20 -11.65 2.86 -2.12
N SER A 21 -11.25 3.58 -1.05
CA SER A 21 -11.51 5.01 -0.94
C SER A 21 -10.63 5.81 -1.91
N LEU A 22 -9.35 5.47 -2.02
CA LEU A 22 -8.38 6.13 -2.91
C LEU A 22 -8.73 5.93 -4.39
N GLN A 23 -9.27 4.77 -4.74
CA GLN A 23 -9.79 4.50 -6.08
C GLN A 23 -10.88 5.51 -6.48
N LYS A 24 -11.79 5.86 -5.56
CA LYS A 24 -12.83 6.88 -5.81
C LYS A 24 -12.26 8.30 -5.91
N SER A 25 -11.10 8.53 -5.33
CA SER A 25 -10.41 9.83 -5.36
C SER A 25 -9.52 10.02 -6.59
N GLY A 26 -9.39 9.02 -7.47
CA GLY A 26 -8.60 9.13 -8.71
C GLY A 26 -7.09 9.15 -8.49
N VAL A 27 -6.58 8.34 -7.55
CA VAL A 27 -5.14 8.24 -7.29
C VAL A 27 -4.45 7.36 -8.33
N ASP A 28 -3.40 7.87 -8.96
CA ASP A 28 -2.65 7.16 -10.01
C ASP A 28 -1.55 6.22 -9.47
N VAL A 29 -0.96 6.57 -8.31
CA VAL A 29 0.24 5.91 -7.77
C VAL A 29 0.16 5.75 -6.24
N ILE A 30 0.55 4.57 -5.74
CA ILE A 30 0.78 4.30 -4.32
C ILE A 30 2.23 3.86 -4.12
N HIS A 31 2.91 4.53 -3.19
CA HIS A 31 4.25 4.17 -2.73
C HIS A 31 4.17 3.30 -1.48
N LEU A 32 4.80 2.12 -1.51
CA LEU A 32 4.92 1.29 -0.31
C LEU A 32 6.13 1.72 0.53
N SER A 33 5.98 1.68 1.85
CA SER A 33 7.02 2.08 2.79
C SER A 33 8.15 1.05 2.89
N SER A 34 9.32 1.51 3.33
CA SER A 34 10.52 0.69 3.53
C SER A 34 10.29 -0.56 4.38
N CYS A 35 9.43 -0.49 5.42
CA CYS A 35 9.11 -1.65 6.26
C CYS A 35 8.39 -2.79 5.54
N MET A 36 7.81 -2.53 4.37
CA MET A 36 7.13 -3.52 3.54
C MET A 36 7.99 -4.00 2.37
N GLN A 37 9.17 -3.40 2.16
CA GLN A 37 10.08 -3.66 1.03
C GLN A 37 11.47 -4.15 1.47
N MET A 38 11.97 -3.66 2.60
CA MET A 38 13.33 -3.94 3.07
C MET A 38 13.38 -5.20 3.95
N LYS A 39 14.46 -5.97 3.80
CA LYS A 39 14.72 -7.19 4.59
C LYS A 39 15.11 -6.91 6.05
N ASN A 40 15.37 -5.65 6.41
CA ASN A 40 15.73 -5.25 7.77
C ASN A 40 14.52 -5.15 8.72
N TYR A 41 13.31 -5.40 8.21
CA TYR A 41 12.07 -5.43 8.97
C TYR A 41 11.50 -6.86 8.98
N PRO A 42 10.74 -7.23 10.03
CA PRO A 42 9.99 -8.48 10.00
C PRO A 42 9.11 -8.54 8.75
N GLU A 43 9.16 -9.67 8.04
CA GLU A 43 8.42 -9.84 6.80
C GLU A 43 6.92 -9.61 7.02
N CYS A 44 6.31 -8.80 6.16
CA CYS A 44 4.90 -8.54 6.23
C CYS A 44 4.13 -9.75 5.65
N PRO A 45 3.34 -10.49 6.44
CA PRO A 45 2.61 -11.66 5.95
C PRO A 45 1.47 -11.31 4.97
N HIS A 46 1.21 -10.02 4.78
CA HIS A 46 0.11 -9.52 3.95
C HIS A 46 0.60 -8.71 2.73
N ILE A 47 1.91 -8.66 2.48
CA ILE A 47 2.48 -7.83 1.40
C ILE A 47 1.88 -8.19 0.03
N ASP A 48 1.77 -9.47 -0.28
CA ASP A 48 1.25 -9.93 -1.57
C ASP A 48 -0.24 -9.63 -1.72
N THR A 49 -1.01 -9.78 -0.64
CA THR A 49 -2.43 -9.48 -0.65
C THR A 49 -2.66 -7.97 -0.80
N ILE A 50 -1.82 -7.14 -0.18
CA ILE A 50 -1.87 -5.69 -0.33
C ILE A 50 -1.54 -5.29 -1.77
N ARG A 51 -0.46 -5.84 -2.34
CA ARG A 51 -0.05 -5.60 -3.73
C ARG A 51 -1.17 -5.91 -4.70
N LYS A 52 -1.74 -7.13 -4.61
CA LYS A 52 -2.89 -7.56 -5.43
C LYS A 52 -4.11 -6.64 -5.27
N THR A 53 -4.38 -6.14 -4.07
CA THR A 53 -5.53 -5.27 -3.82
C THR A 53 -5.38 -3.92 -4.51
N ILE A 54 -4.17 -3.36 -4.49
CA ILE A 54 -3.85 -2.09 -5.14
C ILE A 54 -3.89 -2.25 -6.67
N GLU A 55 -3.29 -3.33 -7.19
CA GLU A 55 -3.33 -3.67 -8.63
C GLU A 55 -4.78 -3.89 -9.12
N ASN A 56 -5.60 -4.61 -8.35
CA ASN A 56 -7.02 -4.81 -8.68
C ASN A 56 -7.84 -3.52 -8.63
N ALA A 57 -7.36 -2.48 -7.93
CA ALA A 57 -7.98 -1.16 -7.95
C ALA A 57 -7.58 -0.34 -9.18
N GLY A 58 -6.68 -0.84 -10.04
CA GLY A 58 -6.15 -0.13 -11.20
C GLY A 58 -5.09 0.91 -10.86
N ILE A 59 -4.53 0.86 -9.64
CA ILE A 59 -3.56 1.85 -9.14
C ILE A 59 -2.15 1.29 -9.31
N ARG A 60 -1.21 2.11 -9.80
CA ARG A 60 0.18 1.68 -9.97
C ARG A 60 0.91 1.69 -8.63
N ILE A 61 1.72 0.65 -8.42
CA ILE A 61 2.60 0.56 -7.25
C ILE A 61 3.99 0.99 -7.69
N VAL A 62 4.57 1.94 -6.96
CA VAL A 62 5.97 2.33 -7.15
C VAL A 62 6.76 1.89 -5.94
N GLU A 63 7.86 1.18 -6.19
CA GLU A 63 8.80 0.79 -5.15
C GLU A 63 9.70 1.97 -4.77
N GLY A 64 9.96 2.15 -3.47
CA GLY A 64 10.59 3.35 -2.93
C GLY A 64 9.60 4.39 -2.38
N THR A 65 9.97 5.02 -1.28
CA THR A 65 9.31 6.23 -0.78
C THR A 65 9.76 7.43 -1.61
N HIS A 66 8.88 8.42 -1.83
CA HIS A 66 9.28 9.69 -2.43
C HIS A 66 10.54 10.24 -1.72
N HIS A 67 11.63 10.36 -2.45
CA HIS A 67 12.82 11.13 -2.09
C HIS A 67 12.82 12.43 -2.88
#